data_AF-A0A1I6Y0B9-F1
#
_entry.id   AF-A0A1I6Y0B9-F1
#
_cell.length_a   1.000
_cell.length_b   1.000
_cell.length_c   1.000
_cell.angle_alpha   90.00
_cell.angle_beta   90.00
_cell.angle_gamma   90.00
#
_symmetry.space_group_name_H-M   'P 1'
#
loop_
_entity.id
_entity.type
_entity.pdbx_description
1 polymer ?
#
loop_
_entity_poly.entity_id
_entity_poly.type
_entity_poly.pdbx_seq_one_letter_code
_entity_poly.pdbx_strand_id
1 'polypeptide(L)'
;MSENPQSETEVLRDIARELRKSNRDELREIGEAVETGSHTFGELARNPGYADFFQEVVDKMNSLTEQEFLDNETSLLEPPEQKPEEKVVDRSDEEDEEDGPPETFLV
;
A
#
# COMPACT_ATOMS: atom_id res chain seq x y z
N MET A 1 5.29 -15.57 -17.83
CA MET A 1 4.07 -15.72 -17.01
C MET A 1 3.12 -14.66 -17.51
N SER A 2 2.00 -15.05 -18.13
CA SER A 2 1.03 -14.07 -18.64
C SER A 2 0.10 -13.70 -17.48
N GLU A 3 0.22 -12.48 -16.98
CA GLU A 3 -0.76 -11.90 -16.06
C GLU A 3 -2.11 -11.86 -16.79
N ASN A 4 -3.09 -12.62 -16.29
CA ASN A 4 -4.45 -12.56 -16.80
C ASN A 4 -4.99 -11.16 -16.47
N PRO A 5 -5.56 -10.41 -17.43
CA PRO A 5 -6.18 -9.13 -17.12
C PRO A 5 -7.35 -9.41 -16.19
N GLN A 6 -7.28 -8.91 -14.95
CA GLN A 6 -8.41 -8.96 -14.02
C GLN A 6 -9.63 -8.32 -14.70
N SER A 7 -10.79 -8.96 -14.55
CA SER A 7 -12.01 -8.39 -15.09
C SER A 7 -12.35 -7.08 -14.36
N GLU A 8 -12.90 -6.09 -15.06
CA GLU A 8 -13.30 -4.81 -14.49
C GLU A 8 -14.19 -4.98 -13.24
N THR A 9 -15.08 -5.97 -13.27
CA THR A 9 -15.93 -6.35 -12.14
C THR A 9 -15.15 -6.82 -10.92
N GLU A 10 -14.04 -7.54 -11.10
CA GLU A 10 -13.16 -7.96 -10.00
C GLU A 10 -12.44 -6.76 -9.39
N VAL A 11 -11.90 -5.87 -10.23
CA VAL A 11 -11.25 -4.63 -9.78
C VAL A 11 -12.20 -3.79 -8.93
N LEU A 12 -13.43 -3.58 -9.40
CA LEU A 12 -14.44 -2.82 -8.65
C LEU A 12 -14.83 -3.48 -7.33
N ARG A 13 -14.90 -4.82 -7.29
CA ARG A 13 -15.15 -5.57 -6.04
C ARG A 13 -13.99 -5.49 -5.07
N ASP A 14 -12.76 -5.52 -5.55
CA ASP A 14 -11.57 -5.40 -4.71
C ASP A 14 -11.47 -3.98 -4.12
N ILE A 15 -11.78 -2.93 -4.90
CA ILE A 15 -11.92 -1.56 -4.39
C ILE A 15 -13.00 -1.51 -3.30
N ALA A 16 -14.19 -2.07 -3.54
CA ALA A 16 -15.27 -2.08 -2.57
C ALA A 16 -14.89 -2.80 -1.26
N ARG A 17 -14.17 -3.92 -1.36
CA ARG A 17 -13.65 -4.67 -0.20
C ARG A 17 -12.66 -3.85 0.61
N GLU A 18 -11.84 -3.04 -0.05
CA GLU A 18 -10.88 -2.17 0.64
C GLU A 18 -11.59 -1.00 1.33
N LEU A 19 -12.56 -0.36 0.66
CA LEU A 19 -13.36 0.72 1.25
C LEU A 19 -14.09 0.28 2.52
N ARG A 20 -14.55 -0.96 2.59
CA ARG A 20 -15.20 -1.54 3.76
C ARG A 20 -14.32 -1.55 5.02
N LYS A 21 -13.00 -1.56 4.85
CA LYS A 21 -12.03 -1.54 5.97
C LYS A 21 -11.76 -0.13 6.49
N SER A 22 -12.31 0.90 5.83
CA SER A 22 -12.13 2.28 6.23
C SER A 22 -12.74 2.58 7.61
N ASN A 23 -12.10 3.47 8.36
CA ASN A 23 -12.63 3.99 9.62
C ASN A 23 -13.77 5.02 9.43
N ARG A 24 -14.04 5.40 8.18
CA ARG A 24 -15.09 6.37 7.85
C ARG A 24 -16.37 5.64 7.46
N ASP A 25 -17.47 5.96 8.14
CA ASP A 25 -18.74 5.26 8.01
C ASP A 25 -19.28 5.31 6.56
N GLU A 26 -19.19 6.46 5.90
CA GLU A 26 -19.64 6.63 4.51
C GLU A 26 -18.88 5.72 3.54
N LEU A 27 -17.56 5.56 3.74
CA LEU A 27 -16.74 4.66 2.93
C LEU A 27 -17.06 3.20 3.19
N ARG A 28 -17.33 2.85 4.45
CA ARG A 28 -17.71 1.48 4.82
C ARG A 28 -19.06 1.10 4.21
N GLU A 29 -20.05 2.00 4.27
CA GLU A 29 -21.38 1.80 3.68
C GLU A 29 -21.31 1.67 2.17
N ILE A 30 -20.55 2.52 1.49
CA ILE A 30 -20.31 2.42 0.05
C ILE A 30 -19.63 1.09 -0.31
N GLY A 31 -18.59 0.70 0.43
CA GLY A 31 -17.87 -0.55 0.22
C GLY A 31 -18.76 -1.78 0.37
N GLU A 32 -19.60 -1.82 1.42
CA GLU A 32 -20.55 -2.91 1.64
C GLU A 32 -21.64 -2.97 0.57
N ALA A 33 -22.19 -1.82 0.18
CA ALA A 33 -23.24 -1.75 -0.84
C ALA A 33 -22.76 -2.25 -2.22
N VAL A 34 -21.51 -1.95 -2.58
CA VAL A 34 -20.93 -2.39 -3.85
C VAL A 34 -20.44 -3.85 -3.78
N GLU A 35 -19.82 -4.27 -2.68
CA GLU A 35 -19.36 -5.66 -2.50
C GLU A 35 -20.53 -6.65 -2.56
N THR A 36 -21.65 -6.31 -1.92
CA THR A 36 -22.87 -7.14 -1.92
C THR A 36 -23.64 -7.10 -3.24
N GLY A 37 -23.29 -6.16 -4.14
CA GLY A 37 -24.00 -5.93 -5.40
C GLY A 37 -25.37 -5.26 -5.22
N SER A 38 -25.63 -4.66 -4.05
CA SER A 38 -26.86 -3.92 -3.78
C SER A 38 -26.91 -2.60 -4.56
N HIS A 39 -25.74 -2.00 -4.78
CA HIS A 39 -25.55 -0.79 -5.59
C HIS A 39 -24.24 -0.83 -6.36
N THR A 40 -24.13 -0.02 -7.39
CA THR A 40 -22.89 0.28 -8.11
C THR A 40 -22.30 1.62 -7.64
N PHE A 41 -21.01 1.82 -7.84
CA PHE A 41 -20.37 3.13 -7.57
C PHE A 41 -21.07 4.28 -8.31
N GLY A 42 -21.52 4.05 -9.55
CA GLY A 42 -22.21 5.06 -10.34
C GLY A 42 -23.61 5.42 -9.82
N GLU A 43 -24.30 4.50 -9.15
CA GLU A 43 -25.57 4.78 -8.48
C GLU A 43 -25.35 5.58 -7.19
N LEU A 44 -24.33 5.21 -6.41
CA LEU A 44 -23.96 5.90 -5.18
C LEU A 44 -23.45 7.33 -5.45
N ALA A 45 -22.69 7.54 -6.53
CA ALA A 45 -22.22 8.86 -6.95
C ALA A 45 -23.36 9.83 -7.32
N ARG A 46 -24.52 9.30 -7.74
CA ARG A 46 -25.72 10.10 -8.05
C ARG A 46 -26.65 10.26 -6.86
N ASN A 47 -26.36 9.59 -5.74
CA ASN A 47 -27.19 9.65 -4.56
C ASN A 47 -26.93 10.99 -3.84
N PRO A 48 -27.94 11.86 -3.67
CA PRO A 48 -27.77 13.15 -3.03
C PRO A 48 -27.29 13.05 -1.57
N GLY A 49 -27.51 11.93 -0.90
CA GLY A 49 -27.03 11.70 0.47
C GLY A 49 -25.50 11.63 0.60
N TYR A 50 -24.79 11.37 -0.50
CA TYR A 50 -23.33 11.32 -0.52
C TYR A 50 -22.70 12.48 -1.31
N ALA A 51 -23.50 13.46 -1.77
CA ALA A 51 -22.99 14.53 -2.64
C ALA A 51 -21.85 15.34 -1.99
N ASP A 52 -22.06 15.79 -0.74
CA ASP A 52 -21.05 16.55 0.00
C ASP A 52 -19.81 15.69 0.31
N PHE A 53 -20.03 14.42 0.63
CA PHE A 53 -18.95 13.45 0.85
C PHE A 53 -18.08 13.25 -0.40
N PHE A 54 -18.69 13.05 -1.57
CA PHE A 54 -17.95 12.90 -2.82
C PHE A 54 -17.21 14.17 -3.21
N GLN A 55 -17.80 15.34 -2.97
CA GLN A 55 -17.12 16.61 -3.22
C GLN A 55 -15.90 16.77 -2.32
N GLU A 56 -16.01 16.43 -1.03
CA GLU A 56 -14.88 16.45 -0.09
C GLU A 56 -13.75 15.50 -0.53
N VAL A 57 -14.08 14.30 -1.00
CA VAL A 57 -13.10 13.34 -1.52
C VAL A 57 -12.40 13.90 -2.76
N VAL A 58 -13.16 14.47 -3.70
CA VAL A 58 -12.60 15.10 -4.91
C VAL A 58 -11.70 16.28 -4.54
N ASP A 59 -12.12 17.14 -3.63
CA ASP A 59 -11.33 18.28 -3.18
C ASP A 59 -10.02 17.82 -2.51
N LYS A 60 -10.08 16.77 -1.68
CA LYS A 60 -8.89 16.15 -1.10
C LYS A 60 -7.96 15.58 -2.16
N MET A 61 -8.48 14.82 -3.11
CA MET A 61 -7.67 14.28 -4.21
C MET A 61 -7.03 15.37 -5.06
N ASN A 62 -7.74 16.46 -5.32
CA ASN A 62 -7.22 17.61 -6.07
C ASN A 62 -6.22 18.44 -5.25
N SER A 63 -6.31 18.40 -3.91
CA SER A 63 -5.39 19.09 -3.02
C SER A 63 -4.10 18.32 -2.79
N LEU A 64 -4.08 17.01 -3.06
CA LEU A 64 -2.86 16.21 -3.01
C LEU A 64 -1.94 16.66 -4.14
N THR A 65 -0.78 17.18 -3.76
CA THR A 65 0.24 17.58 -4.73
C THR A 65 0.97 16.37 -5.30
N GLU A 66 1.55 16.47 -6.50
CA GLU A 66 2.38 15.39 -7.09
C GLU A 66 3.49 14.93 -6.13
N GLN A 67 3.93 15.80 -5.23
CA GLN A 67 4.97 15.53 -4.24
C GLN A 67 4.50 14.58 -3.13
N GLU A 68 3.25 14.70 -2.67
CA GLU A 68 2.63 13.76 -1.72
C GLU A 68 2.31 12.39 -2.35
N PHE A 69 2.16 12.35 -3.68
CA PHE A 69 2.01 11.11 -4.44
C PHE A 69 3.34 10.34 -4.54
N LEU A 70 4.47 11.04 -4.78
CA LEU A 70 5.81 10.44 -4.90
C LEU A 70 6.43 10.05 -3.53
N ASP A 71 6.19 10.83 -2.48
CA ASP A 71 6.72 10.53 -1.15
C ASP A 71 6.09 9.24 -0.56
N ASN A 72 4.88 8.87 -0.98
CA ASN A 72 4.18 7.67 -0.53
C ASN A 72 4.69 6.37 -1.22
N GLU A 73 5.31 6.45 -2.41
CA GLU A 73 6.05 5.32 -3.00
C GLU A 73 7.48 5.20 -2.44
N THR A 74 8.11 6.32 -2.08
CA THR A 74 9.51 6.33 -1.61
C THR A 74 9.65 5.85 -0.17
N SER A 75 8.61 5.99 0.66
CA SER A 75 8.63 5.54 2.06
C SER A 75 8.62 4.00 2.26
N LEU A 76 8.51 3.20 1.19
CA LEU A 76 8.69 1.74 1.22
C LEU A 76 10.13 1.29 0.89
N LEU A 77 11.00 2.19 0.42
CA LEU A 77 12.33 1.83 -0.10
C LEU A 77 13.51 2.34 0.74
N GLU A 78 13.30 3.26 1.69
CA GLU A 78 14.36 3.68 2.60
C GLU A 78 14.25 2.92 3.93
N PRO A 79 15.16 1.95 4.22
CA PRO A 79 15.28 1.48 5.59
C PRO A 79 15.64 2.67 6.47
N PRO A 80 15.02 2.82 7.66
CA PRO A 80 15.30 3.95 8.53
C PRO A 80 16.80 4.00 8.81
N GLU A 81 17.44 5.13 8.48
CA GLU A 81 18.84 5.38 8.83
C GLU A 81 18.99 5.24 10.35
N GLN A 82 19.48 4.08 10.77
CA GLN A 82 19.95 3.89 12.13
C GLN A 82 21.14 4.83 12.30
N LYS A 83 20.96 5.91 13.07
CA LYS A 83 22.07 6.70 13.60
C LYS A 83 23.09 5.73 14.20
N PRO A 84 24.38 5.78 13.81
CA PRO A 84 25.36 4.88 14.38
C PRO A 84 25.51 5.22 15.86
N GLU A 85 25.07 4.33 16.74
CA GLU A 85 25.51 4.32 18.13
C GLU A 85 27.00 4.00 18.12
N GLU A 86 27.80 5.03 18.37
CA GLU A 86 29.24 4.96 18.55
C GLU A 86 29.54 4.10 19.79
N LYS A 87 29.64 2.78 19.60
CA LYS A 87 30.11 1.85 20.62
C LYS A 87 31.61 1.71 20.47
N VAL A 88 32.34 2.56 21.19
CA VAL A 88 33.78 2.36 21.41
C VAL A 88 33.93 1.08 22.24
N VAL A 89 34.39 0.01 21.61
CA VAL A 89 34.86 -1.19 22.32
C VAL A 89 36.33 -1.37 21.94
N ASP A 90 37.16 -1.21 22.96
CA ASP A 90 38.61 -1.35 22.93
C ASP A 90 39.03 -2.81 22.68
N ARG A 91 40.29 -2.97 22.27
CA ARG A 91 40.95 -4.12 21.65
C ARG A 91 40.98 -5.38 22.52
N SER A 92 40.92 -6.54 21.88
CA SER A 92 41.81 -7.69 22.16
C SER A 92 41.81 -8.68 20.99
N ASP A 93 42.96 -9.32 20.85
CA ASP A 93 43.56 -10.08 19.76
C ASP A 93 42.98 -11.50 19.55
N GLU A 94 43.56 -12.23 18.58
CA GLU A 94 43.49 -13.68 18.31
C GLU A 94 42.56 -14.19 17.18
N GLU A 95 43.18 -14.27 16.00
CA GLU A 95 43.29 -15.40 15.06
C GLU A 95 42.34 -16.61 15.27
N ASP A 96 41.61 -17.01 14.22
CA ASP A 96 41.61 -18.42 13.79
C ASP A 96 41.14 -18.57 12.33
N GLU A 97 41.81 -19.50 11.65
CA GLU A 97 41.78 -19.78 10.22
C GLU A 97 40.61 -20.73 9.89
N GLU A 98 39.99 -20.62 8.72
CA GLU A 98 39.96 -21.73 7.75
C GLU A 98 39.30 -21.32 6.43
N ASP A 99 40.14 -21.40 5.42
CA ASP A 99 39.90 -21.31 3.99
C ASP A 99 39.13 -22.55 3.50
N GLY A 100 37.93 -22.37 2.96
CA GLY A 100 37.15 -23.42 2.31
C GLY A 100 36.60 -22.91 0.97
N PRO A 101 37.00 -23.47 -0.19
CA PRO A 101 36.48 -23.02 -1.47
C PRO A 101 35.00 -23.40 -1.65
N PRO A 102 34.20 -22.60 -2.37
CA PRO A 102 32.76 -22.85 -2.50
C PRO A 102 32.48 -24.14 -3.27
N GLU A 103 31.62 -24.99 -2.70
CA GLU A 103 31.13 -26.19 -3.39
C GLU A 103 30.32 -25.79 -4.63
N THR A 104 30.83 -26.17 -5.80
CA THR A 104 30.13 -26.03 -7.09
C THR A 104 29.10 -27.15 -7.24
N PHE A 105 27.82 -26.81 -7.36
CA PHE A 105 26.78 -27.74 -7.80
C PHE A 105 26.15 -27.26 -9.11
N LEU A 106 26.54 -27.89 -10.22
CA LEU A 106 25.76 -28.00 -11.46
C LEU A 106 26.34 -29.19 -12.26
N VAL A 107 25.67 -30.34 -12.11
CA VAL A 107 25.78 -31.50 -13.00
C VAL A 107 24.58 -31.45 -13.94
#